data_AF-A0A357N6I7-F1
#
_entry.id   AF-A0A357N6I7-F1
#
_cell.length_a   1.000
_cell.length_b   1.000
_cell.length_c   1.000
_cell.angle_alpha   90.00
_cell.angle_beta   90.00
_cell.angle_gamma   90.00
#
_symmetry.space_group_name_H-M   'P 1'
#
loop_
_entity.id
_entity.type
_entity.pdbx_description
1 polymer ?
#
loop_
_entity_poly.entity_id
_entity_poly.type
_entity_poly.pdbx_seq_one_letter_code
_entity_poly.pdbx_strand_id
1 'polypeptide(L)'
;MRLSKLDIAIGHLEAACMLYLAGRHPATVVLLAGTAEDMLRALPPANDTPTIGEHMLNVAKQMCARQDLAYRDIKEDMVGLRNAVKHANREGENHVDLFPVDEHRYLLGALLNAFRCGTDFSAAMTEAYVRIADAEC
;
A
#
# COMPACT_ATOMS: atom_id res chain seq x y z
N MET A 1 -25.64 -5.33 9.70
CA MET A 1 -24.92 -4.96 8.45
C MET A 1 -23.96 -6.09 8.10
N ARG A 2 -23.91 -6.53 6.84
CA ARG A 2 -22.98 -7.57 6.36
C ARG A 2 -22.10 -6.92 5.27
N LEU A 3 -20.80 -6.85 5.50
CA LEU A 3 -19.83 -6.28 4.55
C LEU A 3 -18.97 -7.40 3.95
N SER A 4 -18.67 -7.31 2.66
CA SER A 4 -17.69 -8.20 2.04
C SER A 4 -16.26 -7.80 2.44
N LYS A 5 -15.30 -8.72 2.23
CA LYS A 5 -13.88 -8.40 2.45
C LYS A 5 -13.38 -7.34 1.48
N LEU A 6 -13.93 -7.29 0.26
CA LEU A 6 -13.65 -6.23 -0.69
C LEU A 6 -14.12 -4.88 -0.15
N ASP A 7 -15.39 -4.78 0.29
CA ASP A 7 -15.94 -3.53 0.84
C ASP A 7 -15.11 -2.98 2.00
N ILE A 8 -14.67 -3.88 2.90
CA ILE A 8 -13.83 -3.50 4.04
C ILE A 8 -12.48 -2.97 3.55
N ALA A 9 -11.84 -3.66 2.60
CA ALA A 9 -10.54 -3.24 2.10
C ALA A 9 -10.61 -1.90 1.36
N ILE A 10 -11.66 -1.70 0.55
CA ILE A 10 -11.92 -0.44 -0.14
C ILE A 10 -12.19 0.69 0.86
N GLY A 11 -12.94 0.43 1.94
CA GLY A 11 -13.13 1.42 3.00
C GLY A 11 -11.83 1.86 3.68
N HIS A 12 -10.89 0.93 3.91
CA HIS A 12 -9.56 1.28 4.45
C HIS A 12 -8.74 2.09 3.43
N LEU A 13 -8.76 1.68 2.15
CA LEU A 13 -8.05 2.38 1.09
C LEU A 13 -8.58 3.80 0.90
N GLU A 14 -9.90 3.97 0.85
CA GLU A 14 -10.56 5.27 0.72
C GLU A 14 -10.14 6.21 1.85
N ALA A 15 -10.19 5.72 3.10
CA ALA A 15 -9.78 6.49 4.27
C ALA A 15 -8.28 6.86 4.21
N ALA A 16 -7.42 5.95 3.76
CA ALA A 16 -6.00 6.22 3.59
C ALA A 16 -5.75 7.31 2.54
N CYS A 17 -6.41 7.23 1.37
CA CYS A 17 -6.30 8.23 0.32
C CYS A 17 -6.78 9.61 0.79
N MET A 18 -7.90 9.70 1.50
CA MET A 18 -8.39 10.97 2.04
C MET A 18 -7.41 11.61 3.04
N LEU A 19 -6.82 10.81 3.93
CA LEU A 19 -5.82 11.29 4.89
C LEU A 19 -4.55 11.78 4.20
N TYR A 20 -4.06 11.04 3.21
CA TYR A 20 -2.93 11.42 2.38
C TYR A 20 -3.16 12.76 1.67
N LEU A 21 -4.30 12.90 0.99
CA LEU A 21 -4.65 14.13 0.27
C LEU A 21 -4.80 15.35 1.19
N ALA A 22 -5.20 15.11 2.44
CA ALA A 22 -5.28 16.13 3.47
C ALA A 22 -3.93 16.43 4.16
N GLY A 23 -2.86 15.67 3.85
CA GLY A 23 -1.55 15.78 4.49
C GLY A 23 -1.60 15.43 5.98
N ARG A 24 -2.43 14.45 6.37
CA ARG A 24 -2.72 14.13 7.78
C ARG A 24 -2.23 12.73 8.16
N HIS A 25 -1.55 12.67 9.30
CA HIS A 25 -1.24 11.43 10.02
C HIS A 25 -0.61 10.33 9.14
N PRO A 26 0.64 10.50 8.68
CA PRO A 26 1.30 9.58 7.75
C PRO A 26 1.36 8.14 8.26
N ALA A 27 1.54 7.95 9.57
CA ALA A 27 1.45 6.65 10.22
C ALA A 27 0.09 5.97 10.00
N THR A 28 -1.01 6.72 10.07
CA THR A 28 -2.35 6.20 9.84
C THR A 28 -2.58 5.87 8.37
N VAL A 29 -2.07 6.68 7.45
CA VAL A 29 -2.07 6.38 6.01
C VAL A 29 -1.39 5.03 5.76
N VAL A 30 -0.17 4.84 6.29
CA VAL A 30 0.59 3.58 6.19
C VAL A 30 -0.18 2.40 6.75
N LEU A 31 -0.79 2.52 7.93
CA LEU A 31 -1.56 1.42 8.54
C LEU A 31 -2.80 1.03 7.72
N LEU A 32 -3.58 2.02 7.29
CA LEU A 32 -4.82 1.77 6.55
C LEU A 32 -4.52 1.23 5.15
N ALA A 33 -3.60 1.87 4.42
CA ALA A 33 -3.20 1.43 3.09
C ALA A 33 -2.55 0.05 3.14
N GLY A 34 -1.64 -0.20 4.09
CA GLY A 34 -1.02 -1.51 4.27
C GLY A 34 -2.00 -2.60 4.71
N THR A 35 -3.07 -2.26 5.44
CA THR A 35 -4.15 -3.20 5.75
C THR A 35 -4.98 -3.52 4.50
N ALA A 36 -5.35 -2.50 3.72
CA ALA A 36 -6.06 -2.67 2.46
C ALA A 36 -5.25 -3.51 1.46
N GLU A 37 -3.95 -3.25 1.32
CA GLU A 37 -3.04 -3.97 0.44
C GLU A 37 -2.98 -5.47 0.78
N ASP A 38 -2.85 -5.82 2.06
CA ASP A 38 -2.90 -7.22 2.53
C ASP A 38 -4.22 -7.91 2.19
N MET A 39 -5.34 -7.23 2.43
CA MET A 39 -6.67 -7.77 2.16
C MET A 39 -6.90 -7.97 0.66
N LEU A 40 -6.64 -6.94 -0.15
CA LEU A 40 -6.86 -6.94 -1.60
C LEU A 40 -5.96 -7.95 -2.29
N ARG A 41 -4.70 -8.10 -1.86
CA ARG A 41 -3.78 -9.11 -2.38
C ARG A 41 -4.30 -10.54 -2.21
N ALA A 42 -4.99 -10.83 -1.11
CA ALA A 42 -5.54 -12.16 -0.84
C ALA A 42 -6.86 -12.45 -1.60
N LEU A 43 -7.50 -11.42 -2.17
CA LEU A 43 -8.73 -11.58 -2.94
C LEU A 43 -8.44 -12.09 -4.37
N PRO A 44 -9.37 -12.86 -4.96
CA PRO A 44 -9.23 -13.32 -6.34
C PRO A 44 -9.19 -12.12 -7.30
N PRO A 45 -8.34 -12.16 -8.34
CA PRO A 45 -8.34 -11.12 -9.36
C PRO A 45 -9.66 -11.12 -10.13
N ALA A 46 -10.09 -9.94 -10.59
CA ALA A 46 -11.19 -9.77 -11.53
C ALA A 46 -10.70 -9.55 -12.98
N ASN A 47 -9.40 -9.39 -13.17
CA ASN A 47 -8.75 -9.20 -14.47
C ASN A 47 -7.37 -9.88 -14.48
N ASP A 48 -6.75 -10.00 -15.67
CA ASP A 48 -5.43 -10.66 -15.83
C ASP A 48 -4.24 -9.84 -15.30
N THR A 49 -4.50 -8.73 -14.59
CA THR A 49 -3.43 -7.94 -13.99
C THR A 49 -2.76 -8.77 -12.90
N PRO A 50 -1.43 -9.01 -12.98
CA PRO A 50 -0.72 -9.76 -11.95
C PRO A 50 -0.79 -9.02 -10.61
N THR A 51 -0.65 -9.78 -9.52
CA THR A 51 -0.58 -9.21 -8.18
C THR A 51 0.57 -8.20 -8.14
N ILE A 52 0.33 -6.99 -7.63
CA ILE A 52 1.33 -5.91 -7.73
C ILE A 52 2.62 -6.20 -7.01
N GLY A 53 2.60 -7.12 -6.05
CA GLY A 53 3.83 -7.67 -5.51
C GLY A 53 4.79 -8.20 -6.57
N GLU A 54 4.27 -8.90 -7.59
CA GLU A 54 5.04 -9.44 -8.70
C GLU A 54 5.41 -8.34 -9.72
N HIS A 55 4.52 -7.37 -9.94
CA HIS A 55 4.80 -6.24 -10.83
C HIS A 55 5.88 -5.30 -10.26
N MET A 56 5.76 -4.90 -8.99
CA MET A 56 6.76 -4.10 -8.28
C MET A 56 8.09 -4.85 -8.14
N LEU A 57 8.07 -6.18 -7.94
CA LEU A 57 9.28 -6.99 -8.01
C LEU A 57 9.95 -6.87 -9.38
N ASN A 58 9.17 -7.02 -10.46
CA ASN A 58 9.71 -6.97 -11.81
C ASN A 58 10.30 -5.59 -12.13
N VAL A 59 9.63 -4.51 -11.73
CA VAL A 59 10.13 -3.13 -11.87
C VAL A 59 11.39 -2.92 -11.00
N ALA A 60 11.39 -3.33 -9.74
CA ALA A 60 12.56 -3.20 -8.86
C ALA A 60 13.77 -4.00 -9.37
N LYS A 61 13.54 -5.22 -9.90
CA LYS A 61 14.59 -6.02 -10.56
C LYS A 61 15.18 -5.30 -11.78
N GLN A 62 14.33 -4.65 -12.58
CA GLN A 62 14.75 -3.90 -13.76
C GLN A 62 15.52 -2.62 -13.38
N MET A 63 15.07 -1.88 -12.37
CA MET A 63 15.70 -0.63 -11.93
C MET A 63 17.01 -0.85 -11.17
N CYS A 64 17.09 -1.88 -10.33
CA CYS A 64 18.27 -2.15 -9.49
C CYS A 64 19.29 -3.08 -10.15
N ALA A 65 19.02 -3.60 -11.36
CA ALA A 65 19.79 -4.65 -12.04
C ALA A 65 20.06 -5.91 -11.19
N ARG A 66 19.28 -6.09 -10.12
CA ARG A 66 19.37 -7.18 -9.14
C ARG A 66 18.34 -8.23 -9.52
N GLN A 67 18.70 -9.17 -10.40
CA GLN A 67 17.74 -10.24 -10.79
C GLN A 67 17.45 -11.25 -9.67
N ASP A 68 18.34 -11.30 -8.67
CA ASP A 68 18.26 -12.10 -7.46
C ASP A 68 17.29 -11.55 -6.40
N LEU A 69 16.79 -10.33 -6.57
CA LEU A 69 15.86 -9.71 -5.62
C LEU A 69 14.63 -10.62 -5.47
N ALA A 70 14.32 -11.04 -4.24
CA ALA A 70 13.12 -11.80 -3.97
C ALA A 70 12.00 -10.85 -3.51
N TYR A 71 10.77 -11.10 -3.95
CA TYR A 71 9.60 -10.36 -3.43
C TYR A 71 9.48 -10.48 -1.91
N ARG A 72 9.99 -11.59 -1.35
CA ARG A 72 10.10 -11.79 0.09
C ARG A 72 10.88 -10.67 0.77
N ASP A 73 11.98 -10.19 0.18
CA ASP A 73 12.85 -9.19 0.81
C ASP A 73 12.17 -7.80 0.81
N ILE A 74 11.53 -7.42 -0.31
CA ILE A 74 10.71 -6.19 -0.40
C ILE A 74 9.53 -6.25 0.59
N LYS A 75 8.90 -7.42 0.69
CA LYS A 75 7.75 -7.63 1.57
C LYS A 75 8.15 -7.63 3.05
N GLU A 76 9.32 -8.14 3.41
CA GLU A 76 9.82 -8.12 4.79
C GLU A 76 10.07 -6.68 5.25
N ASP A 77 10.61 -5.80 4.40
CA ASP A 77 10.77 -4.37 4.69
C ASP A 77 9.42 -3.66 4.87
N MET A 78 8.47 -3.89 3.97
CA MET A 78 7.11 -3.32 4.08
C MET A 78 6.32 -3.91 5.26
N VAL A 79 6.51 -5.17 5.62
CA VAL A 79 5.87 -5.72 6.82
C VAL A 79 6.53 -5.18 8.08
N GLY A 80 7.85 -4.99 8.05
CA GLY A 80 8.65 -4.41 9.11
C GLY A 80 8.20 -3.00 9.48
N LEU A 81 8.12 -2.10 8.50
CA LEU A 81 7.71 -0.71 8.74
C LEU A 81 6.30 -0.61 9.31
N ARG A 82 5.32 -1.30 8.70
CA ARG A 82 3.95 -1.32 9.22
C ARG A 82 3.88 -1.85 10.65
N ASN A 83 4.69 -2.86 10.97
CA ASN A 83 4.76 -3.39 12.34
C ASN A 83 5.42 -2.42 13.31
N ALA A 84 6.45 -1.67 12.89
CA ALA A 84 7.04 -0.61 13.71
C ALA A 84 6.05 0.53 13.97
N VAL A 85 5.19 0.85 12.99
CA VAL A 85 4.11 1.84 13.18
C VAL A 85 3.01 1.31 14.13
N LYS A 86 2.69 0.03 14.04
CA LYS A 86 1.57 -0.59 14.77
C LYS A 86 1.91 -0.97 16.22
N HIS A 87 3.16 -1.37 16.46
CA HIS A 87 3.59 -2.00 17.71
C HIS A 87 4.77 -1.27 18.31
N ALA A 88 4.76 -1.10 19.64
CA ALA A 88 5.96 -0.85 20.43
C ALA A 88 6.50 -2.19 20.92
N ASN A 89 7.40 -2.81 20.15
CA ASN A 89 7.92 -4.16 20.42
C ASN A 89 9.07 -4.16 21.44
N ARG A 90 9.61 -2.99 21.80
CA ARG A 90 10.70 -2.85 22.77
C ARG A 90 10.30 -1.88 23.88
N GLU A 91 10.73 -2.19 25.11
CA GLU A 91 10.59 -1.26 26.23
C GLU A 91 11.34 0.05 25.91
N GLY A 92 10.64 1.19 25.98
CA GLY A 92 11.18 2.50 25.62
C GLY A 92 11.09 2.89 24.14
N GLU A 93 10.44 2.09 23.29
CA GLU A 93 10.14 2.45 21.90
C GLU A 93 9.08 3.56 21.85
N ASN A 94 9.53 4.79 21.57
CA ASN A 94 8.68 5.99 21.59
C ASN A 94 8.64 6.73 20.24
N HIS A 95 9.38 6.26 19.23
CA HIS A 95 9.53 6.94 17.95
C HIS A 95 9.55 5.93 16.80
N VAL A 96 9.01 6.34 15.65
CA VAL A 96 9.14 5.65 14.38
C VAL A 96 9.42 6.73 13.31
N ASP A 97 10.43 6.49 12.50
CA ASP A 97 10.75 7.38 11.38
C ASP A 97 9.91 6.97 10.17
N LEU A 98 9.23 7.96 9.58
CA LEU A 98 8.42 7.79 8.37
C LEU A 98 8.84 8.84 7.34
N PHE A 99 9.01 8.39 6.11
CA PHE A 99 9.33 9.24 4.97
C PHE A 99 8.15 9.27 4.01
N PRO A 100 7.96 10.34 3.22
CA PRO A 100 6.86 10.44 2.25
C PRO A 100 6.77 9.24 1.30
N VAL A 101 7.92 8.71 0.89
CA VAL A 101 8.03 7.51 0.03
C VAL A 101 7.36 6.27 0.65
N ASP A 102 7.25 6.20 1.98
CA ASP A 102 6.62 5.07 2.65
C ASP A 102 5.10 5.09 2.43
N GLU A 103 4.46 6.27 2.55
CA GLU A 103 3.03 6.43 2.25
C GLU A 103 2.73 6.07 0.79
N HIS A 104 3.56 6.57 -0.13
CA HIS A 104 3.42 6.33 -1.56
C HIS A 104 3.46 4.83 -1.89
N ARG A 105 4.40 4.09 -1.30
CA ARG A 105 4.54 2.64 -1.51
C ARG A 105 3.30 1.86 -1.10
N TYR A 106 2.73 2.11 0.08
CA TYR A 106 1.53 1.39 0.51
C TYR A 106 0.29 1.80 -0.25
N LEU A 107 0.11 3.11 -0.51
CA LEU A 107 -1.03 3.59 -1.29
C LEU A 107 -1.03 3.02 -2.70
N LEU A 108 0.12 3.06 -3.39
CA LEU A 108 0.25 2.52 -4.73
C LEU A 108 0.00 1.00 -4.74
N GLY A 109 0.57 0.27 -3.78
CA GLY A 109 0.33 -1.17 -3.63
C GLY A 109 -1.15 -1.51 -3.41
N ALA A 110 -1.85 -0.75 -2.58
CA ALA A 110 -3.28 -0.95 -2.32
C ALA A 110 -4.16 -0.55 -3.51
N LEU A 111 -3.92 0.62 -4.12
CA LEU A 111 -4.65 1.13 -5.29
C LEU A 111 -4.60 0.14 -6.44
N LEU A 112 -3.40 -0.29 -6.82
CA LEU A 112 -3.26 -1.20 -7.93
C LEU A 112 -3.91 -2.57 -7.62
N ASN A 113 -3.87 -3.03 -6.35
CA ASN A 113 -4.53 -4.30 -5.99
C ASN A 113 -6.06 -4.15 -5.98
N ALA A 114 -6.59 -2.96 -5.69
CA ALA A 114 -8.01 -2.65 -5.84
C ALA A 114 -8.43 -2.70 -7.33
N PHE A 115 -7.62 -2.12 -8.21
CA PHE A 115 -7.82 -2.20 -9.66
C PHE A 115 -7.80 -3.66 -10.15
N ARG A 116 -6.85 -4.48 -9.67
CA ARG A 116 -6.81 -5.92 -9.96
C ARG A 116 -8.06 -6.65 -9.50
N CYS A 117 -8.64 -6.25 -8.38
CA CYS A 117 -9.90 -6.79 -7.86
C CYS A 117 -11.15 -6.24 -8.59
N GLY A 118 -10.97 -5.45 -9.66
CA GLY A 118 -12.07 -4.92 -10.48
C GLY A 118 -12.79 -3.75 -9.82
N THR A 119 -12.13 -3.01 -8.93
CA THR A 119 -12.73 -1.84 -8.28
C THR A 119 -12.54 -0.59 -9.14
N ASP A 120 -13.64 0.13 -9.38
CA ASP A 120 -13.58 1.50 -9.91
C ASP A 120 -13.07 2.45 -8.84
N PHE A 121 -12.07 3.26 -9.19
CA PHE A 121 -11.51 4.21 -8.24
C PHE A 121 -12.49 5.33 -7.93
N SER A 122 -12.57 5.67 -6.64
CA SER A 122 -13.21 6.91 -6.21
C SER A 122 -12.41 8.14 -6.69
N ALA A 123 -12.99 9.32 -6.50
CA ALA A 123 -12.28 10.57 -6.74
C ALA A 123 -11.02 10.71 -5.86
N ALA A 124 -11.09 10.31 -4.59
CA ALA A 124 -9.95 10.36 -3.68
C ALA A 124 -8.85 9.37 -4.08
N MET A 125 -9.22 8.16 -4.50
CA MET A 125 -8.27 7.17 -5.01
C MET A 125 -7.57 7.63 -6.29
N THR A 126 -8.34 8.20 -7.22
CA THR A 126 -7.81 8.73 -8.48
C THR A 126 -6.84 9.88 -8.25
N GLU A 127 -7.23 10.87 -7.45
CA GLU A 127 -6.39 12.02 -7.12
C GLU A 127 -5.11 11.60 -6.36
N ALA A 128 -5.22 10.67 -5.41
CA ALA A 128 -4.06 10.15 -4.70
C ALA A 128 -3.09 9.45 -5.64
N TYR A 129 -3.59 8.63 -6.58
CA TYR A 129 -2.77 7.98 -7.61
C TYR A 129 -2.01 9.01 -8.47
N VAL A 130 -2.69 10.04 -8.95
CA VAL A 130 -2.09 11.09 -9.78
C VAL A 130 -1.00 11.84 -9.01
N ARG A 131 -1.27 12.27 -7.77
CA ARG A 131 -0.27 12.98 -6.95
C ARG A 131 0.97 12.15 -6.64
N ILE A 132 0.80 10.85 -6.39
CA ILE A 132 1.93 9.95 -6.20
C ILE A 132 2.74 9.84 -7.50
N ALA A 133 2.07 9.69 -8.65
CA ALA A 133 2.75 9.60 -9.94
C ALA A 133 3.54 10.89 -10.25
N ASP A 134 2.96 12.06 -9.99
CA ASP A 134 3.62 13.36 -10.20
C ASP A 134 4.81 13.59 -9.25
N ALA A 135 4.75 13.07 -8.02
CA ALA A 135 5.81 13.22 -7.03
C ALA A 135 7.04 12.32 -7.28
N GLU A 136 6.87 11.25 -8.04
CA GLU A 136 7.92 10.25 -8.33
C GLU A 136 8.53 10.40 -9.74
N CYS A 137 8.08 11.40 -10.53
CA CYS A 137 8.64 11.80 -11.83
C CYS A 137 9.67 12.93 -11.70
#